data_AF-A0A1A8PL37-F1
#
_entry.id   AF-A0A1A8PL37-F1
#
_cell.length_a   1.000
_cell.length_b   1.000
_cell.length_c   1.000
_cell.angle_alpha   90.00
_cell.angle_beta   90.00
_cell.angle_gamma   90.00
#
_symmetry.space_group_name_H-M   'P 1'
#
loop_
_entity.id
_entity.type
_entity.pdbx_description
1 polymer ?
#
loop_
_entity_poly.entity_id
_entity_poly.type
_entity_poly.pdbx_seq_one_letter_code
_entity_poly.pdbx_strand_id
1 'polypeptide(L)'
;KTQELVIDFRKKKQTFSPVVIKGQPVEIVETYKYLGVYLDNKLNWKRNSHAVVKKAQSRLFFLRKLRSFDISRKLFSDWLRTKTGSTK
;
A
#
# COMPACT_ATOMS: atom_id res chain seq x y z
N LYS A 1 9.58 14.35 2.30
CA LYS A 1 8.86 15.21 3.26
C LYS A 1 8.54 14.36 4.49
N THR A 2 8.91 14.80 5.68
CA THR A 2 8.62 14.07 6.93
C THR A 2 7.17 14.32 7.31
N GLN A 3 6.47 13.28 7.72
CA GLN A 3 5.08 13.33 8.19
C GLN A 3 4.98 12.53 9.48
N GLU A 4 4.11 12.97 10.37
CA GLU A 4 3.86 12.34 11.66
C GLU A 4 2.55 11.55 11.59
N LEU A 5 2.59 10.27 11.97
CA LEU A 5 1.40 9.42 12.12
C LEU A 5 1.23 9.11 13.60
N VAL A 6 0.22 9.70 14.23
CA VAL A 6 -0.10 9.47 15.64
C VAL A 6 -1.06 8.30 15.77
N ILE A 7 -0.71 7.32 16.60
CA ILE A 7 -1.53 6.14 16.88
C ILE A 7 -1.84 6.14 18.38
N ASP A 8 -3.10 6.36 18.74
CA ASP A 8 -3.56 6.40 20.13
C ASP A 8 -4.86 5.61 20.32
N PHE A 9 -4.79 4.55 21.13
CA PHE A 9 -5.90 3.64 21.44
C PHE A 9 -6.55 3.91 22.80
N ARG A 10 -6.11 4.94 23.53
CA ARG A 10 -6.64 5.25 24.85
C ARG A 10 -8.09 5.74 24.75
N LYS A 11 -8.95 5.32 25.67
CA LYS A 11 -10.37 5.74 25.74
C LYS A 11 -10.52 7.25 25.87
N LYS A 12 -9.65 7.88 26.67
CA LYS A 12 -9.52 9.33 26.76
C LYS A 12 -8.44 9.77 25.78
N LYS A 13 -8.86 10.41 24.68
CA LYS A 13 -7.92 10.94 23.70
C LYS A 13 -7.10 12.06 24.32
N GLN A 14 -5.79 12.00 24.13
CA GLN A 14 -4.89 13.09 24.49
C GLN A 14 -4.64 13.93 23.23
N THR A 15 -4.65 15.25 23.38
CA THR A 15 -4.20 16.14 22.33
C THR A 15 -2.67 16.16 22.34
N PHE A 16 -2.04 15.86 21.21
CA PHE A 16 -0.60 15.92 21.06
C PHE A 16 -0.19 17.24 20.41
N SER A 17 0.85 17.89 20.93
CA SER A 17 1.50 19.00 20.25
C SER A 17 2.28 18.46 19.04
N PRO A 18 2.20 19.11 17.87
CA PRO A 18 2.92 18.66 16.68
C PRO A 18 4.43 18.55 16.91
N VAL A 19 5.06 17.51 16.37
CA VAL A 19 6.53 17.36 16.46
C VAL A 19 7.20 18.47 15.64
N VAL A 20 8.17 19.17 16.23
CA VAL A 20 8.92 20.23 15.55
C VAL A 20 10.30 19.69 15.17
N ILE A 21 10.62 19.70 13.88
CA ILE A 21 11.94 19.32 13.36
C ILE A 21 12.55 20.54 12.68
N LYS A 22 13.74 20.95 13.12
CA LYS A 22 14.45 22.14 12.60
C LYS A 22 13.61 23.43 12.63
N GLY A 23 12.81 23.61 13.68
CA GLY A 23 11.92 24.78 13.83
C GLY A 23 10.67 24.76 12.96
N GLN A 24 10.44 23.71 12.16
CA GLN A 24 9.19 23.54 11.41
C GLN A 24 8.30 22.46 12.02
N PRO A 25 7.00 22.73 12.22
CA PRO A 25 6.06 21.71 12.67
C PRO A 25 5.88 20.66 11.57
N VAL A 26 5.93 19.40 11.97
CA VAL A 26 5.66 18.25 11.10
C VAL A 26 4.16 18.09 10.96
N GLU A 27 3.72 17.83 9.74
CA GLU A 27 2.32 17.59 9.42
C GLU A 27 1.86 16.25 9.99
N ILE A 28 0.80 16.28 10.81
CA ILE A 28 0.15 15.07 11.32
C ILE A 28 -0.83 14.56 10.25
N VAL A 29 -0.68 13.29 9.86
CA VAL A 29 -1.50 12.64 8.84
C VAL A 29 -2.33 11.51 9.42
N GLU A 30 -3.50 11.27 8.85
CA GLU A 30 -4.37 10.14 9.25
C GLU A 30 -3.99 8.82 8.59
N THR A 31 -3.35 8.89 7.42
CA THR A 31 -2.91 7.73 6.65
C THR A 31 -1.52 7.99 6.10
N TYR A 32 -0.66 6.99 6.19
CA TYR A 32 0.69 7.03 5.65
C TYR A 32 1.00 5.75 4.88
N LYS A 33 1.78 5.86 3.80
CA LYS A 33 2.23 4.69 3.04
C LYS A 33 3.67 4.37 3.40
N TYR A 34 3.87 3.28 4.14
CA TYR A 34 5.18 2.81 4.56
C TYR A 34 5.53 1.51 3.84
N LEU A 35 6.65 1.50 3.10
CA LEU A 35 7.15 0.32 2.36
C LEU A 35 6.10 -0.39 1.47
N GLY A 36 5.13 0.35 0.94
CA GLY A 36 4.05 -0.20 0.11
C GLY A 36 2.77 -0.55 0.86
N VAL A 37 2.77 -0.50 2.18
CA VAL A 37 1.62 -0.76 3.06
C VAL A 37 0.96 0.55 3.44
N TYR A 38 -0.37 0.61 3.34
CA TYR A 38 -1.13 1.75 3.87
C TYR A 38 -1.42 1.54 5.36
N LEU A 39 -0.84 2.40 6.20
CA LEU A 39 -1.07 2.48 7.63
C LEU A 39 -2.04 3.61 7.90
N ASP A 40 -3.01 3.39 8.80
CA ASP A 40 -3.88 4.46 9.29
C ASP A 40 -3.71 4.66 10.80
N ASN A 41 -4.16 5.82 11.30
CA ASN A 41 -4.06 6.21 12.70
C ASN A 41 -4.86 5.34 13.68
N LYS A 42 -5.73 4.46 13.16
CA LYS A 42 -6.54 3.50 13.92
C LYS A 42 -6.03 2.06 13.73
N LEU A 43 -4.93 1.86 12.99
CA LEU A 43 -4.44 0.58 12.49
C LEU A 43 -5.50 -0.31 11.81
N ASN A 44 -6.50 0.28 11.12
CA ASN A 44 -7.38 -0.50 10.26
C ASN A 44 -6.68 -0.86 8.95
N TRP A 45 -6.95 -2.06 8.46
CA TRP A 45 -6.39 -2.56 7.21
C TRP A 45 -7.24 -2.25 5.99
N LYS A 46 -8.41 -1.60 6.14
CA LYS A 46 -9.40 -1.43 5.07
C LYS A 46 -8.80 -0.83 3.79
N ARG A 47 -8.03 0.25 3.91
CA ARG A 47 -7.40 0.91 2.76
C ARG A 47 -6.33 0.02 2.11
N ASN A 48 -5.50 -0.62 2.93
CA ASN A 48 -4.48 -1.55 2.45
C ASN A 48 -5.11 -2.74 1.73
N SER A 49 -6.09 -3.40 2.35
CA SER A 49 -6.82 -4.53 1.77
C SER A 49 -7.49 -4.15 0.47
N HIS A 50 -8.15 -2.98 0.40
CA HIS A 50 -8.76 -2.51 -0.84
C HIS A 50 -7.71 -2.27 -1.94
N ALA A 51 -6.56 -1.69 -1.60
CA ALA A 51 -5.46 -1.50 -2.55
C ALA A 51 -4.90 -2.83 -3.06
N VAL A 52 -4.71 -3.81 -2.17
CA VAL A 52 -4.24 -5.17 -2.52
C VAL A 52 -5.26 -5.88 -3.41
N VAL A 53 -6.54 -5.86 -3.05
CA VAL A 53 -7.63 -6.48 -3.83
C VAL A 53 -7.71 -5.85 -5.22
N LYS A 54 -7.71 -4.51 -5.31
CA LYS A 54 -7.74 -3.81 -6.61
C LYS A 54 -6.54 -4.20 -7.48
N LYS A 55 -5.34 -4.24 -6.91
CA LYS A 55 -4.12 -4.67 -7.62
C LYS A 55 -4.22 -6.12 -8.11
N ALA A 56 -4.75 -7.02 -7.28
CA ALA A 56 -4.98 -8.41 -7.65
C ALA A 56 -6.02 -8.55 -8.76
N GLN A 57 -7.14 -7.84 -8.66
CA GLN A 57 -8.21 -7.82 -9.66
C GLN A 57 -7.71 -7.29 -11.01
N SER A 58 -6.96 -6.18 -11.04
CA SER A 58 -6.37 -5.67 -12.28
C SER A 58 -5.43 -6.67 -12.94
N ARG A 59 -4.59 -7.35 -12.13
CA ARG A 59 -3.71 -8.41 -12.63
C ARG A 59 -4.52 -9.57 -13.20
N LEU A 60 -5.50 -10.09 -12.46
CA LEU A 60 -6.34 -11.19 -12.91
C LEU A 60 -7.14 -10.84 -14.18
N PHE A 61 -7.67 -9.63 -14.26
CA PHE A 61 -8.37 -9.14 -15.45
C PHE A 61 -7.45 -9.15 -16.68
N PHE A 62 -6.23 -8.65 -16.53
CA PHE A 62 -5.23 -8.69 -17.58
C PHE A 62 -4.90 -10.14 -17.99
N LEU A 63 -4.70 -11.06 -17.03
CA LEU A 63 -4.43 -12.47 -17.33
C LEU A 63 -5.60 -13.15 -18.06
N ARG A 64 -6.85 -12.81 -17.72
CA ARG A 64 -8.04 -13.31 -18.44
C ARG A 64 -8.05 -12.82 -19.88
N LYS A 65 -7.73 -11.55 -20.13
CA LYS A 65 -7.59 -11.01 -21.48
C LYS A 65 -6.47 -11.69 -22.26
N LEU A 66 -5.28 -11.88 -21.66
CA LEU A 66 -4.19 -12.56 -22.35
C LEU A 66 -4.56 -13.98 -22.75
N ARG A 67 -5.28 -14.70 -21.88
CA ARG A 67 -5.78 -16.05 -22.18
C ARG A 67 -6.76 -16.04 -23.37
N SER A 68 -7.63 -15.04 -23.50
CA SER A 68 -8.60 -14.97 -24.61
C SER A 68 -7.96 -14.67 -25.96
N PHE A 69 -6.72 -14.19 -25.99
CA PHE A 69 -5.97 -13.93 -27.23
C PHE A 69 -5.06 -15.10 -27.66
N ASP A 70 -5.19 -16.28 -27.03
CA ASP A 70 -4.36 -17.47 -27.25
C ASP A 70 -2.84 -17.18 -27.25
N ILE A 71 -2.43 -16.25 -26.40
CA ILE A 71 -1.02 -15.88 -26.26
C ILE A 71 -0.27 -17.11 -25.74
N SER A 72 0.73 -17.55 -26.50
CA SER A 72 1.48 -18.78 -26.23
C SER A 72 1.79 -18.94 -24.73
N ARG A 73 1.52 -20.14 -24.19
CA ARG A 73 1.78 -20.50 -22.78
C ARG A 73 3.18 -20.09 -22.30
N LYS A 74 4.14 -20.04 -23.23
CA LYS A 74 5.53 -19.61 -23.02
C LYS A 74 5.67 -18.12 -22.67
N LEU A 75 5.02 -17.23 -23.42
CA LEU A 75 5.01 -15.78 -23.10
C LEU A 75 4.35 -15.51 -21.73
N PHE A 76 3.28 -16.26 -21.43
CA PHE A 76 2.61 -16.17 -20.13
C PHE A 76 3.50 -16.64 -18.97
N SER A 77 4.22 -17.76 -19.12
CA SER A 77 5.16 -18.24 -18.11
C SER A 77 6.35 -17.30 -17.90
N ASP A 78 6.87 -16.70 -18.98
CA ASP A 78 7.98 -15.75 -18.91
C ASP A 78 7.58 -14.44 -18.22
N TRP A 79 6.35 -13.95 -18.48
CA TRP A 79 5.80 -12.80 -17.76
C TRP A 79 5.61 -13.07 -16.26
N LEU A 80 5.09 -14.25 -15.89
CA LEU A 80 4.94 -14.62 -14.48
C LEU A 80 6.29 -14.67 -13.78
N ARG A 81 7.30 -15.30 -14.40
CA ARG A 81 8.65 -15.43 -13.86
C ARG A 81 9.32 -14.07 -13.66
N THR A 82 9.15 -13.13 -14.57
CA THR A 82 9.73 -11.78 -14.44
C THR A 82 9.06 -10.96 -13.33
N LYS A 83 7.78 -11.20 -13.03
CA LYS A 83 7.07 -10.49 -11.94
C LYS A 83 7.25 -11.12 -10.56
N THR A 84 7.52 -12.42 -10.47
CA THR A 84 7.78 -13.11 -9.19
C THR A 84 9.28 -13.26 -8.88
N GLY A 85 10.16 -13.09 -9.88
CA GLY A 85 11.61 -13.23 -9.75
C GLY A 85 12.40 -11.94 -9.47
N SER A 86 11.75 -10.77 -9.36
CA SER A 86 12.41 -9.50 -8.97
C SER A 86 12.30 -9.28 -7.45
N THR A 87 12.78 -10.27 -6.71
CA THR A 87 13.27 -10.16 -5.33
C THR A 87 14.53 -11.01 -5.28
N LYS A 88 15.59 -10.46 -5.85
CA LYS A 88 16.97 -10.74 -5.48
C LYS A 88 17.66 -9.39 -5.33
#